data_AF-A0A949XJR4-F1
#
_entry.id   AF-A0A949XJR4-F1
#
_cell.length_a   1.000
_cell.length_b   1.000
_cell.length_c   1.000
_cell.angle_alpha   90.00
_cell.angle_beta   90.00
_cell.angle_gamma   90.00
#
_symmetry.space_group_name_H-M   'P 1'
#
loop_
_entity.id
_entity.type
_entity.pdbx_description
1 polymer ?
#
loop_
_entity_poly.entity_id
_entity_poly.type
_entity_poly.pdbx_seq_one_letter_code
_entity_poly.pdbx_strand_id
1 'polypeptide(L)'
;MRTFGFGALVFVLLCGSGTSQTPAKRVLNLDDLNRLRYVGDPECSPDGKWVAYTVAQVDKEKDKRVTHIWMASWDGSDDLQLTYGSESESTPRWSPDGRYVSFESSRDGETKGSQIWILDRRGGEAKQLTHLKDYSI
;
A
#
# COMPACT_ATOMS: atom_id res chain seq x y z
N MET A 1 54.05 20.91 46.10
CA MET A 1 52.79 21.10 46.85
C MET A 1 51.77 21.73 45.89
N ARG A 2 50.53 21.16 45.82
CA ARG A 2 49.32 21.62 45.07
C ARG A 2 49.22 21.16 43.60
N THR A 3 48.67 19.97 43.31
CA THR A 3 47.25 19.54 43.10
C THR A 3 46.74 19.73 41.66
N PHE A 4 46.66 18.61 40.91
CA PHE A 4 45.85 18.47 39.68
C PHE A 4 44.38 18.20 40.07
N GLY A 5 43.44 18.99 39.57
CA GLY A 5 42.00 18.75 39.74
C GLY A 5 41.44 17.92 38.60
N PHE A 6 40.95 16.71 38.91
CA PHE A 6 40.12 15.91 38.01
C PHE A 6 38.65 16.31 38.24
N GLY A 7 38.01 16.92 37.24
CA GLY A 7 36.57 17.15 37.22
C GLY A 7 35.85 15.87 36.79
N ALA A 8 35.14 15.22 37.69
CA ALA A 8 34.24 14.11 37.36
C ALA A 8 32.87 14.69 36.96
N LEU A 9 32.49 14.51 35.69
CA LEU A 9 31.16 14.84 35.18
C LEU A 9 30.22 13.67 35.50
N VAL A 10 29.27 13.87 36.43
CA VAL A 10 28.25 12.86 36.75
C VAL A 10 27.07 13.04 35.79
N PHE A 11 26.88 12.08 34.88
CA PHE A 11 25.67 11.97 34.07
C PHE A 11 24.60 11.22 34.89
N VAL A 12 23.59 11.94 35.37
CA VAL A 12 22.41 11.32 36.01
C VAL A 12 21.48 10.84 34.89
N LEU A 13 21.46 9.53 34.64
CA LEU A 13 20.44 8.88 33.83
C LEU A 13 19.14 8.80 34.64
N LEU A 14 18.20 9.72 34.38
CA LEU A 14 16.82 9.54 34.80
C LEU A 14 16.19 8.44 33.94
N CYS A 15 16.12 7.22 34.48
CA CYS A 15 15.22 6.19 33.97
C CYS A 15 13.78 6.62 34.24
N GLY A 16 13.17 7.33 33.28
CA GLY A 16 11.73 7.56 33.25
C GLY A 16 11.03 6.26 32.91
N SER A 17 10.39 5.64 33.89
CA SER A 17 9.48 4.51 33.68
C SER A 17 8.27 5.00 32.87
N GLY A 18 8.36 4.91 31.55
CA GLY A 18 7.22 5.13 30.68
C GLY A 18 6.23 3.99 30.88
N THR A 19 5.16 4.22 31.65
CA THR A 19 4.02 3.30 31.70
C THR A 19 3.37 3.31 30.32
N SER A 20 3.60 2.25 29.53
CA SER A 20 2.84 2.02 28.31
C SER A 20 1.40 1.66 28.71
N GLN A 21 0.47 2.61 28.61
CA GLN A 21 -0.94 2.33 28.76
C GLN A 21 -1.44 1.62 27.50
N THR A 22 -1.85 0.37 27.63
CA THR A 22 -2.55 -0.33 26.56
C THR A 22 -3.87 0.42 26.28
N PRO A 23 -4.13 0.86 25.04
CA PRO A 23 -5.34 1.59 24.71
C PRO A 23 -6.58 0.74 25.02
N ALA A 24 -7.53 1.31 25.75
CA ALA A 24 -8.77 0.63 26.11
C ALA A 24 -9.58 0.28 24.86
N LYS A 25 -10.09 -0.96 24.81
CA LYS A 25 -10.95 -1.43 23.72
C LYS A 25 -12.26 -0.63 23.71
N ARG A 26 -12.57 0.07 22.61
CA ARG A 26 -13.81 0.84 22.44
C ARG A 26 -14.84 0.10 21.57
N VAL A 27 -16.11 0.47 21.69
CA VAL A 27 -17.20 -0.03 20.84
C VAL A 27 -17.03 0.51 19.41
N LEU A 28 -17.47 -0.27 18.42
CA LEU A 28 -17.52 0.15 17.02
C LEU A 28 -18.50 1.32 16.83
N ASN A 29 -18.15 2.25 15.96
CA ASN A 29 -19.02 3.35 15.53
C ASN A 29 -19.05 3.46 14.00
N LEU A 30 -19.89 4.36 13.47
CA LEU A 30 -20.04 4.53 12.02
C LEU A 30 -18.73 4.95 11.33
N ASP A 31 -17.87 5.74 12.00
CA ASP A 31 -16.57 6.12 11.44
C ASP A 31 -15.63 4.93 11.26
N ASP A 32 -15.80 3.85 12.02
CA ASP A 32 -15.01 2.62 11.83
C ASP A 32 -15.31 1.94 10.49
N LEU A 33 -16.53 2.09 9.97
CA LEU A 33 -16.90 1.50 8.68
C LEU A 33 -16.08 2.09 7.52
N ASN A 34 -15.73 3.37 7.61
CA ASN A 34 -14.87 4.04 6.62
C ASN A 34 -13.40 3.57 6.69
N ARG A 35 -13.00 2.92 7.79
CA ARG A 35 -11.66 2.38 8.00
C ARG A 35 -11.53 0.93 7.55
N LEU A 36 -12.64 0.29 7.16
CA LEU A 36 -12.62 -1.07 6.67
C LEU A 36 -11.93 -1.12 5.30
N ARG A 37 -11.03 -2.10 5.16
CA ARG A 37 -10.36 -2.43 3.91
C ARG A 37 -11.05 -3.66 3.32
N TYR A 38 -11.55 -3.54 2.10
CA TYR A 38 -12.15 -4.66 1.39
C TYR A 38 -11.09 -5.28 0.49
N VAL A 39 -10.76 -6.54 0.75
CA VAL A 39 -9.73 -7.29 0.03
C VAL A 39 -10.38 -8.24 -0.98
N GLY A 40 -9.87 -8.31 -2.20
CA GLY A 40 -10.43 -9.18 -3.24
C GLY A 40 -9.49 -9.49 -4.39
N ASP A 41 -9.95 -10.33 -5.32
CA ASP A 41 -9.24 -10.74 -6.54
C ASP A 41 -7.77 -11.15 -6.32
N PRO A 42 -7.50 -12.13 -5.42
CA PRO A 42 -6.14 -12.59 -5.16
C PRO A 42 -5.61 -13.46 -6.30
N GLU A 43 -4.37 -13.21 -6.71
CA GLU A 43 -3.67 -13.90 -7.79
C GLU A 43 -2.25 -14.26 -7.36
N CYS A 44 -1.93 -15.56 -7.38
CA CYS A 44 -0.60 -16.05 -7.04
C CYS A 44 0.39 -15.77 -8.18
N SER A 45 1.63 -15.37 -7.84
CA SER A 45 2.70 -15.28 -8.81
C SER A 45 3.03 -16.66 -9.40
N PRO A 46 3.60 -16.73 -10.63
CA PRO A 46 3.94 -18.01 -11.25
C PRO A 46 4.92 -18.86 -10.44
N ASP A 47 5.81 -18.22 -9.65
CA ASP A 47 6.74 -18.89 -8.74
C ASP A 47 6.14 -19.22 -7.36
N GLY A 48 4.88 -18.84 -7.12
CA GLY A 48 4.14 -19.09 -5.87
C GLY A 48 4.62 -18.29 -4.66
N LYS A 49 5.54 -17.34 -4.83
CA LYS A 49 6.14 -16.60 -3.70
C LYS A 49 5.37 -15.35 -3.29
N TRP A 50 4.50 -14.85 -4.17
CA TRP A 50 3.78 -13.60 -3.98
C TRP A 50 2.31 -13.78 -4.32
N VAL A 51 1.46 -12.97 -3.68
CA VAL A 51 0.05 -12.84 -4.03
C VAL A 51 -0.21 -11.36 -4.34
N ALA A 52 -0.64 -11.08 -5.56
CA ALA A 52 -1.17 -9.77 -5.93
C ALA A 52 -2.66 -9.76 -5.63
N TYR A 53 -3.19 -8.65 -5.12
CA TYR A 53 -4.59 -8.57 -4.71
C TYR A 53 -5.08 -7.12 -4.73
N THR A 54 -6.39 -6.94 -4.69
CA THR A 54 -7.02 -5.61 -4.63
C THR A 54 -7.36 -5.23 -3.19
N VAL A 55 -7.21 -3.95 -2.87
CA VAL A 55 -7.71 -3.37 -1.62
C VAL A 55 -8.51 -2.11 -1.89
N ALA A 56 -9.81 -2.19 -1.60
CA ALA A 56 -10.71 -1.05 -1.70
C ALA A 56 -10.91 -0.40 -0.33
N GLN A 57 -10.76 0.92 -0.28
CA GLN A 57 -10.93 1.73 0.92
C GLN A 57 -11.71 3.00 0.60
N VAL A 58 -12.49 3.48 1.58
CA VAL A 58 -13.21 4.75 1.46
C VAL A 58 -12.22 5.91 1.58
N ASP A 59 -12.20 6.77 0.57
CA ASP A 59 -11.63 8.11 0.60
C ASP A 59 -12.76 9.06 1.03
N LYS A 60 -12.78 9.40 2.33
CA LYS A 60 -13.85 10.22 2.94
C LYS A 60 -13.86 11.65 2.39
N GLU A 61 -12.71 12.19 2.02
CA GLU A 61 -12.60 13.56 1.52
C GLU A 61 -13.20 13.69 0.12
N LYS A 62 -13.04 12.66 -0.70
CA LYS A 62 -13.53 12.63 -2.09
C LYS A 62 -14.87 11.90 -2.24
N ASP A 63 -15.51 11.52 -1.13
CA ASP A 63 -16.77 10.76 -1.07
C ASP A 63 -16.81 9.58 -2.07
N LYS A 64 -15.73 8.79 -2.08
CA LYS A 64 -15.60 7.67 -3.01
C LYS A 64 -14.89 6.48 -2.36
N ARG A 65 -15.04 5.32 -2.98
CA ARG A 65 -14.21 4.15 -2.69
C ARG A 65 -13.14 4.02 -3.77
N VAL A 66 -11.88 3.93 -3.36
CA VAL A 66 -10.74 3.76 -4.26
C VAL A 66 -10.16 2.38 -4.03
N THR A 67 -9.89 1.66 -5.11
CA THR A 67 -9.25 0.34 -5.09
C THR A 67 -7.84 0.45 -5.60
N HIS A 68 -6.88 -0.10 -4.85
CA HIS A 68 -5.49 -0.20 -5.27
C HIS A 68 -5.01 -1.64 -5.33
N ILE A 69 -3.98 -1.90 -6.12
CA ILE A 69 -3.29 -3.18 -6.19
C ILE A 69 -2.23 -3.24 -5.10
N TRP A 70 -2.25 -4.33 -4.36
CA TRP A 70 -1.32 -4.68 -3.31
C TRP A 70 -0.65 -6.01 -3.64
N MET A 71 0.46 -6.29 -2.96
CA MET A 71 1.22 -7.51 -3.11
C MET A 71 1.80 -7.93 -1.77
N ALA A 72 1.54 -9.16 -1.37
CA ALA A 72 2.08 -9.75 -0.16
C ALA A 72 2.96 -10.95 -0.49
N SER A 73 4.02 -11.17 0.29
CA SER A 73 4.74 -12.44 0.23
C SER A 73 3.84 -13.56 0.75
N TRP A 74 3.99 -14.76 0.20
CA TRP A 74 3.16 -15.90 0.58
C TRP A 74 3.29 -16.28 2.07
N ASP A 75 4.46 -16.04 2.66
CA ASP A 75 4.72 -16.27 4.09
C ASP A 75 4.29 -15.09 4.99
N GLY A 76 3.79 -13.99 4.41
CA GLY A 76 3.32 -12.81 5.11
C GLY A 76 4.43 -11.92 5.70
N SER A 77 5.70 -12.13 5.34
CA SER A 77 6.81 -11.27 5.77
C SER A 77 6.73 -9.86 5.18
N ASP A 78 6.18 -9.74 3.97
CA ASP A 78 6.08 -8.48 3.23
C ASP A 78 4.63 -8.22 2.81
N ASP A 79 4.21 -6.96 2.90
CA ASP A 79 2.94 -6.46 2.39
C ASP A 79 3.14 -5.05 1.82
N LEU A 80 2.96 -4.93 0.50
CA LEU A 80 3.37 -3.77 -0.28
C LEU A 80 2.20 -3.25 -1.11
N GLN A 81 1.93 -1.95 -1.04
CA GLN A 81 1.05 -1.28 -1.99
C GLN A 81 1.82 -1.02 -3.29
N LEU A 82 1.28 -1.48 -4.42
CA LEU A 82 1.93 -1.33 -5.73
C LEU A 82 1.41 -0.13 -6.52
N THR A 83 0.14 0.23 -6.35
CA THR A 83 -0.48 1.37 -7.04
C THR A 83 -0.99 2.43 -6.07
N TYR A 84 -0.98 3.67 -6.55
CA TYR A 84 -1.41 4.85 -5.82
C TYR A 84 -2.15 5.78 -6.78
N GLY A 85 -3.01 6.64 -6.25
CA GLY A 85 -3.68 7.67 -7.04
C GLY A 85 -5.11 7.91 -6.62
N SER A 86 -5.85 8.65 -7.45
CA SER A 86 -7.28 8.91 -7.26
C SER A 86 -8.17 7.88 -7.96
N GLU A 87 -7.68 7.28 -9.04
CA GLU A 87 -8.45 6.33 -9.82
C GLU A 87 -8.35 4.93 -9.23
N SER A 88 -9.37 4.12 -9.48
CA SER A 88 -9.35 2.73 -9.04
C SER A 88 -8.60 1.84 -10.03
N GLU A 89 -8.04 0.77 -9.49
CA GLU A 89 -7.45 -0.33 -10.23
C GLU A 89 -8.15 -1.66 -9.88
N SER A 90 -8.22 -2.54 -10.87
CA SER A 90 -8.82 -3.87 -10.72
C SER A 90 -8.09 -4.93 -11.53
N THR A 91 -8.47 -6.20 -11.35
CA THR A 91 -8.06 -7.31 -12.20
C THR A 91 -6.54 -7.48 -12.35
N PRO A 92 -5.77 -7.49 -11.23
CA PRO A 92 -4.33 -7.69 -11.30
C PRO A 92 -4.02 -9.05 -11.91
N ARG A 93 -3.08 -9.13 -12.87
CA ARG A 93 -2.62 -10.39 -13.48
C ARG A 93 -1.11 -10.38 -13.59
N TRP A 94 -0.51 -11.51 -13.22
CA TRP A 94 0.93 -11.69 -13.33
C TRP A 94 1.35 -11.96 -14.77
N SER A 95 2.43 -11.33 -15.17
CA SER A 95 3.20 -11.78 -16.33
C SER A 95 3.76 -13.20 -16.10
N PRO A 96 3.93 -14.04 -17.15
CA PRO A 96 4.44 -15.41 -16.99
C PRO A 96 5.84 -15.51 -16.37
N ASP A 97 6.68 -14.50 -16.55
CA ASP A 97 8.01 -14.42 -15.94
C ASP A 97 7.98 -13.86 -14.51
N GLY A 98 6.81 -13.48 -14.01
CA GLY A 98 6.58 -12.94 -12.68
C GLY A 98 7.21 -11.57 -12.44
N ARG A 99 7.70 -10.84 -13.45
CA ARG A 99 8.35 -9.53 -13.26
C ARG A 99 7.36 -8.38 -13.21
N TYR A 100 6.23 -8.52 -13.88
CA TYR A 100 5.22 -7.48 -14.03
C TYR A 100 3.86 -7.92 -13.53
N VAL A 101 3.07 -6.93 -13.10
CA VAL A 101 1.64 -7.05 -12.84
C VAL A 101 0.91 -6.12 -13.81
N SER A 102 0.00 -6.67 -14.60
CA SER A 102 -0.96 -5.90 -15.40
C SER A 102 -2.26 -5.72 -14.65
N PHE A 103 -2.99 -4.63 -14.89
CA PHE A 103 -4.26 -4.34 -14.23
C PHE A 103 -5.09 -3.38 -15.09
N GLU A 104 -6.38 -3.29 -14.81
CA GLU A 104 -7.29 -2.36 -15.45
C GLU A 104 -7.38 -1.05 -14.65
N SER A 105 -7.34 0.10 -15.33
CA SER A 105 -7.51 1.41 -14.70
C SER A 105 -7.90 2.50 -15.70
N SER A 106 -8.70 3.46 -15.23
CA SER A 106 -9.02 4.71 -15.95
C SER A 106 -8.13 5.88 -15.54
N ARG A 107 -6.98 5.61 -14.90
CA ARG A 107 -5.99 6.64 -14.57
C ARG A 107 -5.54 7.44 -15.79
N ASP A 108 -5.04 8.64 -15.55
CA ASP A 108 -4.59 9.51 -16.63
C ASP A 108 -3.42 8.89 -17.41
N GLY A 109 -3.60 8.86 -18.74
CA GLY A 109 -2.65 8.32 -19.70
C GLY A 109 -2.83 8.95 -21.07
N GLU A 110 -2.24 8.33 -22.09
CA GLU A 110 -2.28 8.77 -23.49
C GLU A 110 -3.69 8.75 -24.08
N THR A 111 -4.55 7.82 -23.62
CA THR A 111 -5.96 7.76 -24.01
C THR A 111 -6.85 7.73 -22.78
N LYS A 112 -8.03 8.35 -22.90
CA LYS A 112 -9.06 8.34 -21.86
C LYS A 112 -9.79 7.00 -21.79
N GLY A 113 -10.49 6.78 -20.68
CA GLY A 113 -11.26 5.56 -20.42
C GLY A 113 -10.43 4.45 -19.77
N SER A 114 -11.09 3.32 -19.53
CA SER A 114 -10.44 2.16 -18.91
C SER A 114 -9.45 1.51 -19.87
N GLN A 115 -8.22 1.29 -19.42
CA GLN A 115 -7.13 0.69 -20.19
C GLN A 115 -6.44 -0.39 -19.39
N ILE A 116 -5.66 -1.24 -20.07
CA ILE A 116 -4.71 -2.12 -19.43
C ILE A 116 -3.41 -1.35 -19.18
N TRP A 117 -2.96 -1.44 -17.95
CA TRP A 117 -1.70 -0.89 -17.45
C TRP A 117 -0.80 -2.00 -17.00
N ILE A 118 0.51 -1.74 -16.98
CA ILE A 118 1.53 -2.69 -16.50
C ILE A 118 2.52 -1.98 -15.59
N LEU A 119 2.89 -2.61 -14.48
CA LEU A 119 3.91 -2.13 -13.56
C LEU A 119 4.94 -3.23 -13.27
N ASP A 120 6.19 -2.84 -13.01
CA ASP A 120 7.21 -3.75 -12.49
C ASP A 120 6.86 -4.10 -11.04
N ARG A 121 6.90 -5.38 -10.67
CA ARG A 121 6.52 -5.83 -9.31
C ARG A 121 7.36 -5.19 -8.21
N ARG A 122 8.54 -4.67 -8.55
CA ARG A 122 9.44 -3.97 -7.63
C ARG A 122 9.03 -2.51 -7.40
N GLY A 123 7.93 -2.07 -8.03
CA GLY A 123 7.38 -0.73 -7.96
C GLY A 123 7.82 0.16 -9.13
N GLY A 124 7.55 1.46 -8.99
CA GLY A 124 7.73 2.47 -10.01
C GLY A 124 6.44 2.82 -10.74
N GLU A 125 6.54 3.72 -11.72
CA GLU A 125 5.38 4.20 -12.46
C GLU A 125 4.81 3.13 -13.39
N ALA A 126 3.49 2.99 -13.36
CA ALA A 126 2.79 2.12 -14.29
C ALA A 126 2.82 2.71 -15.71
N LYS A 127 2.87 1.83 -16.70
CA LYS A 127 2.85 2.19 -18.12
C LYS A 127 1.54 1.75 -18.74
N GLN A 128 0.97 2.60 -19.57
CA GLN A 128 -0.22 2.27 -20.34
C GLN A 128 0.16 1.27 -21.44
N LEU A 129 -0.58 0.16 -21.53
CA LEU A 129 -0.31 -0.90 -22.51
C LEU A 129 -1.28 -0.83 -23.70
N THR A 130 -2.55 -0.47 -23.47
CA THR A 130 -3.59 -0.36 -24.50
C THR A 130 -3.98 1.09 -24.75
N HIS A 131 -4.39 1.39 -25.98
CA HIS A 131 -4.73 2.74 -26.43
C HIS A 131 -6.11 2.74 -27.12
N LEU A 132 -7.09 2.09 -26.49
CA LEU A 132 -8.43 2.00 -27.04
C LEU A 132 -9.12 3.34 -26.88
N LYS A 133 -9.60 3.91 -27.98
CA LYS A 133 -10.39 5.14 -27.93
C LYS A 133 -11.81 4.79 -27.49
N ASP A 134 -12.34 5.58 -26.58
CA ASP A 134 -13.76 5.52 -26.25
C ASP A 134 -14.56 5.98 -27.48
N TYR A 135 -15.14 5.02 -28.20
CA TYR A 135 -16.15 5.27 -29.23
C TYR A 135 -17.50 5.08 -28.56
N SER A 136 -17.93 6.09 -27.82
CA SER A 136 -19.30 6.17 -27.34
C SER A 136 -20.21 6.25 -28.57
N ILE A 137 -21.05 5.22 -28.77
CA ILE A 137 -22.15 5.21 -29.76
C ILE A 137 -23.35 6.01 -29.27
#